data_AF-A0A397UE78-F1
#
_entry.id   AF-A0A397UE78-F1
#
_cell.length_a   1.000
_cell.length_b   1.000
_cell.length_c   1.000
_cell.angle_alpha   90.00
_cell.angle_beta   90.00
_cell.angle_gamma   90.00
#
_symmetry.space_group_name_H-M   'P 1'
#
loop_
_entity.id
_entity.type
_entity.pdbx_description
1 polymer ?
#
loop_
_entity_poly.entity_id
_entity_poly.type
_entity_poly.pdbx_seq_one_letter_code
_entity_poly.pdbx_strand_id
1 'polypeptide(L)'
;MMVMRYAKQGSLRKLLDSKYNDLKWNYKIIILCNIANGLNTIHKAKLMHKDFHSGNIVNENMVSSYITDFGLCKPVSQKSSSEGIFGVLPYIAPEVLHEEEYTQKSDIYSFGIIMSEVFTGYPPYHDIPHNEDLVIKICLGYRPKINCKVPKLFLDLMNNCLDAEPQNRPTAKELANMLNQFYKDLKNKKTELFKQVKEINNSCKNSNQVIATRLNYQTHKQAIYTSRLLKYLNLPKPINAKPVVAVSRSVESSNFD
;
A
#
# COMPACT_ATOMS: atom_id res chain seq x y z
N MET A 1 -8.73 -25.77 -17.25
CA MET A 1 -7.99 -25.87 -15.97
C MET A 1 -6.64 -25.21 -16.17
N MET A 2 -6.28 -24.22 -15.36
CA MET A 2 -4.95 -23.59 -15.39
C MET A 2 -4.09 -24.23 -14.29
N VAL A 3 -2.86 -24.65 -14.61
CA VAL A 3 -1.92 -25.26 -13.66
C VAL A 3 -0.81 -24.25 -13.38
N MET A 4 -0.62 -23.89 -12.11
CA MET A 4 0.36 -22.90 -11.68
C MET A 4 1.25 -23.46 -10.58
N ARG A 5 2.45 -22.88 -10.43
CA ARG A 5 3.37 -23.23 -9.34
C ARG A 5 2.72 -22.90 -7.99
N TYR A 6 2.78 -23.84 -7.04
CA TYR A 6 2.20 -23.68 -5.72
C TYR A 6 2.99 -22.68 -4.85
N ALA A 7 2.32 -21.66 -4.33
CA ALA A 7 2.88 -20.66 -3.42
C ALA A 7 2.62 -21.04 -1.95
N LYS A 8 3.63 -21.60 -1.27
CA LYS A 8 3.47 -22.24 0.05
C LYS A 8 2.95 -21.31 1.16
N GLN A 9 3.21 -20.01 1.07
CA GLN A 9 2.72 -19.05 2.07
C GLN A 9 1.35 -18.44 1.71
N GLY A 10 0.76 -18.82 0.56
CA GLY A 10 -0.49 -18.25 0.07
C GLY A 10 -0.32 -16.80 -0.38
N SER A 11 -1.38 -15.99 -0.23
CA SER A 11 -1.33 -14.57 -0.58
C SER A 11 -0.44 -13.76 0.38
N LEU A 12 0.02 -12.59 -0.06
CA LEU A 12 0.75 -11.64 0.77
C LEU A 12 -0.09 -11.26 1.99
N ARG A 13 -1.41 -11.08 1.83
CA ARG A 13 -2.33 -10.84 2.95
C ARG A 13 -2.24 -11.95 4.00
N LYS A 14 -2.31 -13.22 3.58
CA LYS A 14 -2.19 -14.39 4.46
C LYS A 14 -0.81 -14.49 5.13
N LEU A 15 0.26 -14.18 4.39
CA LEU A 15 1.61 -14.12 4.94
C LEU A 15 1.73 -13.05 6.03
N LEU A 16 1.19 -11.85 5.78
CA LEU A 16 1.21 -10.76 6.75
C LEU A 16 0.41 -11.13 8.00
N ASP A 17 -0.78 -11.72 7.86
CA ASP A 17 -1.60 -12.10 9.02
C ASP A 17 -0.90 -13.13 9.91
N SER A 18 -0.25 -14.12 9.30
CA SER A 18 0.34 -15.25 10.03
C SER A 18 1.77 -15.02 10.52
N LYS A 19 2.60 -14.25 9.79
CA LYS A 19 4.06 -14.23 10.01
C LYS A 19 4.71 -12.86 9.99
N TYR A 20 3.95 -11.78 10.01
CA TYR A 20 4.54 -10.44 9.95
C TYR A 20 5.48 -10.12 11.12
N ASN A 21 5.29 -10.70 12.31
CA ASN A 21 6.23 -10.50 13.42
C ASN A 21 7.63 -11.08 13.10
N ASP A 22 7.72 -12.04 12.17
CA ASP A 22 8.98 -12.59 11.67
C ASP A 22 9.57 -11.77 10.51
N LEU A 23 8.78 -10.86 9.91
CA LEU A 23 9.18 -10.01 8.79
C LEU A 23 10.01 -8.82 9.26
N LYS A 24 11.30 -9.07 9.46
CA LYS A 24 12.31 -8.03 9.63
C LYS A 24 12.36 -7.11 8.40
N TRP A 25 12.91 -5.90 8.57
CA TRP A 25 13.01 -4.90 7.51
C TRP A 25 13.71 -5.40 6.23
N ASN A 26 14.71 -6.28 6.36
CA ASN A 26 15.36 -6.91 5.22
C ASN A 26 14.42 -7.83 4.43
N TYR A 27 13.44 -8.48 5.07
CA TYR A 27 12.44 -9.30 4.36
C TYR A 27 11.38 -8.41 3.73
N LYS A 28 10.89 -7.40 4.47
CA LYS A 28 9.92 -6.41 3.96
C LYS A 28 10.42 -5.75 2.67
N ILE A 29 11.68 -5.32 2.61
CA ILE A 29 12.22 -4.72 1.39
C ILE A 29 12.35 -5.72 0.23
N ILE A 30 12.76 -6.96 0.49
CA ILE A 30 12.88 -7.98 -0.58
C ILE A 30 11.50 -8.28 -1.16
N ILE A 31 10.46 -8.39 -0.31
CA ILE A 31 9.07 -8.54 -0.74
C ILE A 31 8.69 -7.38 -1.68
N LEU A 32 8.89 -6.13 -1.25
CA LEU A 32 8.58 -4.95 -2.05
C LEU A 32 9.38 -4.87 -3.36
N CYS A 33 10.68 -5.21 -3.34
CA CYS A 33 11.50 -5.32 -4.55
C CYS A 33 10.93 -6.32 -5.55
N ASN A 34 10.57 -7.53 -5.09
CA ASN A 34 10.02 -8.58 -5.95
C ASN A 34 8.68 -8.16 -6.57
N ILE A 35 7.81 -7.55 -5.77
CA ILE A 35 6.52 -7.01 -6.25
C ILE A 35 6.76 -5.89 -7.27
N ALA A 36 7.65 -4.92 -6.99
CA ALA A 36 7.93 -3.82 -7.90
C ALA A 36 8.56 -4.28 -9.23
N ASN A 37 9.45 -5.27 -9.19
CA ASN A 37 10.04 -5.88 -10.38
C ASN A 37 8.97 -6.61 -11.23
N GLY A 38 8.06 -7.34 -10.57
CA GLY A 38 6.90 -7.96 -11.23
C GLY A 38 6.02 -6.91 -11.90
N LEU A 39 5.67 -5.84 -11.18
CA LEU A 39 4.82 -4.77 -11.70
C LEU A 39 5.49 -4.04 -12.88
N ASN A 40 6.80 -3.77 -12.79
CA ASN A 40 7.59 -3.20 -13.88
C ASN A 40 7.57 -4.10 -15.13
N THR A 41 7.54 -5.42 -14.95
CA THR A 41 7.45 -6.37 -16.07
C THR A 41 6.09 -6.26 -16.78
N ILE A 42 5.00 -6.19 -16.01
CA ILE A 42 3.64 -5.97 -16.54
C ILE A 42 3.57 -4.62 -17.26
N HIS A 43 4.08 -3.55 -16.65
CA HIS A 43 4.01 -2.21 -17.22
C HIS A 43 4.85 -2.05 -18.49
N LYS A 44 6.03 -2.69 -18.56
CA LYS A 44 6.85 -2.75 -19.78
C LYS A 44 6.17 -3.47 -20.93
N ALA A 45 5.32 -4.45 -20.63
CA ALA A 45 4.46 -5.10 -21.62
C ALA A 45 3.28 -4.22 -22.07
N LYS A 46 3.23 -2.94 -21.65
CA LYS A 46 2.14 -1.99 -21.91
C LYS A 46 0.78 -2.48 -21.39
N LEU A 47 0.82 -3.22 -20.28
CA LEU A 47 -0.36 -3.69 -19.56
C LEU A 47 -0.53 -2.92 -18.25
N MET A 48 -1.75 -2.91 -17.75
CA MET A 48 -2.12 -2.52 -16.38
C MET A 48 -2.79 -3.72 -15.69
N HIS A 49 -2.59 -3.85 -14.37
CA HIS A 49 -3.15 -4.98 -13.61
C HIS A 49 -4.63 -4.77 -13.26
N LYS A 50 -5.02 -3.53 -12.91
CA LYS A 50 -6.39 -3.09 -12.56
C LYS A 50 -6.97 -3.62 -11.25
N ASP A 51 -6.59 -4.82 -10.84
CA ASP A 51 -6.99 -5.40 -9.54
C ASP A 51 -5.75 -5.74 -8.69
N PHE A 52 -4.88 -4.75 -8.53
CA PHE A 52 -3.59 -4.93 -7.87
C PHE A 52 -3.72 -4.75 -6.36
N HIS A 53 -3.75 -5.86 -5.61
CA HIS A 53 -3.86 -5.83 -4.15
C HIS A 53 -3.11 -7.00 -3.50
N SER A 54 -2.97 -6.99 -2.17
CA SER A 54 -2.20 -8.02 -1.43
C SER A 54 -2.80 -9.42 -1.49
N GLY A 55 -4.05 -9.56 -1.96
CA GLY A 55 -4.70 -10.84 -2.26
C GLY A 55 -4.21 -11.47 -3.57
N ASN A 56 -3.86 -10.64 -4.56
CA ASN A 56 -3.35 -11.03 -5.88
C ASN A 56 -1.81 -11.04 -5.95
N ILE A 57 -1.16 -11.05 -4.78
CA ILE A 57 0.28 -11.30 -4.65
C ILE A 57 0.42 -12.59 -3.86
N VAL A 58 1.18 -13.55 -4.38
CA VAL A 58 1.40 -14.85 -3.74
C VAL A 58 2.86 -15.06 -3.38
N ASN A 59 3.09 -15.76 -2.26
CA ASN A 59 4.39 -15.93 -1.65
C ASN A 59 4.80 -17.41 -1.67
N GLU A 60 5.87 -17.73 -2.40
CA GLU A 60 6.45 -19.09 -2.37
C GLU A 60 7.11 -19.37 -1.02
N ASN A 61 7.79 -18.36 -0.48
CA ASN A 61 8.43 -18.36 0.83
C ASN A 61 8.31 -16.96 1.46
N MET A 62 8.99 -16.72 2.57
CA MET A 62 8.92 -15.46 3.33
C MET A 62 9.34 -14.21 2.55
N VAL A 63 10.06 -14.34 1.43
CA VAL A 63 10.59 -13.20 0.68
C VAL A 63 10.30 -13.26 -0.83
N SER A 64 10.12 -14.45 -1.41
CA SER A 64 9.78 -14.63 -2.82
C SER A 64 8.29 -14.39 -3.05
N SER A 65 7.98 -13.21 -3.61
CA SER A 65 6.62 -12.74 -3.91
C SER A 65 6.40 -12.65 -5.41
N TYR A 66 5.22 -13.04 -5.88
CA TYR A 66 4.84 -13.04 -7.30
C TYR A 66 3.46 -12.44 -7.47
N ILE A 67 3.28 -11.66 -8.52
CA ILE A 67 1.96 -11.13 -8.90
C ILE A 67 1.18 -12.23 -9.62
N THR A 68 -0.10 -12.36 -9.31
CA THR A 68 -1.02 -13.34 -9.90
C THR A 68 -2.34 -12.67 -10.28
N ASP A 69 -3.28 -13.46 -10.81
CA ASP A 69 -4.60 -13.03 -11.25
C ASP A 69 -4.57 -11.89 -12.29
N PHE A 70 -4.06 -12.24 -13.47
CA PHE A 70 -4.04 -11.37 -14.64
C PHE A 70 -5.38 -11.36 -15.39
N GLY A 71 -6.46 -11.89 -14.82
CA GLY A 71 -7.76 -12.02 -15.50
C GLY A 71 -8.38 -10.70 -15.93
N LEU A 72 -7.97 -9.60 -15.26
CA LEU A 72 -8.41 -8.24 -15.56
C LEU A 72 -7.33 -7.38 -16.23
N CYS A 73 -6.16 -7.95 -16.55
CA CYS A 73 -5.12 -7.23 -17.24
C CYS A 73 -5.59 -6.76 -18.62
N LYS A 74 -5.40 -5.47 -18.91
CA LYS A 74 -5.75 -4.88 -20.20
C LYS A 74 -4.59 -4.07 -20.78
N PRO A 75 -4.48 -3.99 -22.13
CA PRO A 75 -3.58 -3.04 -22.78
C PRO A 75 -3.92 -1.61 -22.39
N VAL A 76 -2.90 -0.75 -22.28
CA VAL A 76 -3.08 0.69 -22.01
C VAL A 76 -3.94 1.38 -23.07
N SER A 77 -3.97 0.88 -24.30
CA SER A 77 -4.78 1.43 -25.39
C SER A 77 -6.28 1.09 -25.30
N GLN A 78 -6.69 0.16 -24.45
CA GLN A 78 -8.07 -0.28 -24.33
C GLN A 78 -8.78 0.47 -23.20
N LYS A 79 -9.76 1.32 -23.54
CA LYS A 79 -10.57 2.05 -22.57
C LYS A 79 -11.36 1.11 -21.65
N SER A 80 -11.59 1.55 -20.41
CA SER A 80 -12.52 0.91 -19.46
C SER A 80 -13.90 0.72 -20.10
N SER A 81 -14.50 -0.46 -19.94
CA SER A 81 -15.91 -0.67 -20.30
C SER A 81 -16.80 0.06 -19.28
N SER A 82 -17.95 0.56 -19.73
CA SER A 82 -18.91 1.36 -18.93
C SER A 82 -19.67 0.59 -17.84
N GLU A 83 -19.18 -0.58 -17.43
CA GLU A 83 -19.88 -1.47 -16.49
C GLU A 83 -19.69 -1.06 -15.03
N GLY A 84 -18.80 -0.10 -14.76
CA GLY A 84 -18.41 0.38 -13.43
C GLY A 84 -16.98 -0.04 -13.06
N ILE A 85 -16.56 0.36 -11.86
CA ILE A 85 -15.21 0.08 -11.34
C ILE A 85 -15.17 -1.32 -10.74
N PHE A 86 -14.21 -2.15 -11.11
CA PHE A 86 -14.04 -3.48 -10.51
C PHE A 86 -12.73 -3.56 -9.73
N GLY A 87 -12.80 -3.95 -8.46
CA GLY A 87 -11.63 -4.22 -7.64
C GLY A 87 -11.90 -4.18 -6.14
N VAL A 88 -10.83 -4.10 -5.35
CA VAL A 88 -10.90 -4.02 -3.88
C VAL A 88 -10.78 -2.55 -3.43
N LEU A 89 -11.89 -1.97 -2.95
CA LEU A 89 -12.03 -0.53 -2.67
C LEU A 89 -10.78 0.17 -2.06
N PRO A 90 -10.18 -0.31 -0.95
CA PRO A 90 -8.98 0.30 -0.38
C PRO A 90 -7.78 0.51 -1.31
N TYR A 91 -7.67 -0.26 -2.39
CA TYR A 91 -6.54 -0.25 -3.31
C TYR A 91 -6.79 0.61 -4.54
N ILE A 92 -8.02 1.07 -4.73
CA ILE A 92 -8.43 1.78 -5.94
C ILE A 92 -7.97 3.23 -5.83
N ALA A 93 -7.27 3.68 -6.85
CA ALA A 93 -6.74 5.03 -6.92
C ALA A 93 -7.86 6.09 -7.01
N PRO A 94 -7.67 7.29 -6.44
CA PRO A 94 -8.75 8.27 -6.36
C PRO A 94 -9.20 8.79 -7.74
N GLU A 95 -8.32 8.84 -8.74
CA GLU A 95 -8.69 9.17 -10.12
C GLU A 95 -9.58 8.09 -10.76
N VAL A 96 -9.35 6.82 -10.41
CA VAL A 96 -10.19 5.71 -10.87
C VAL A 96 -11.55 5.79 -10.21
N LEU A 97 -11.61 6.13 -8.92
CA LEU A 97 -12.87 6.35 -8.22
C LEU A 97 -13.65 7.52 -8.84
N HIS A 98 -12.98 8.61 -9.21
CA HIS A 98 -13.61 9.82 -9.74
C HIS A 98 -14.03 9.72 -11.22
N GLU A 99 -13.18 9.19 -12.09
CA GLU A 99 -13.33 9.24 -13.56
C GLU A 99 -13.37 7.85 -14.23
N GLU A 100 -13.26 6.77 -13.45
CA GLU A 100 -13.24 5.37 -13.94
C GLU A 100 -12.11 5.01 -14.93
N GLU A 101 -11.12 5.91 -15.11
CA GLU A 101 -9.99 5.70 -16.00
C GLU A 101 -8.82 5.02 -15.27
N TYR A 102 -8.61 3.74 -15.58
CA TYR A 102 -7.45 3.01 -15.10
C TYR A 102 -6.21 3.33 -15.92
N THR A 103 -5.09 3.54 -15.22
CA THR A 103 -3.78 3.69 -15.85
C THR A 103 -2.75 2.83 -15.13
N GLN A 104 -1.55 2.72 -15.71
CA GLN A 104 -0.41 2.13 -15.00
C GLN A 104 -0.11 2.88 -13.68
N LYS A 105 -0.38 4.19 -13.62
CA LYS A 105 -0.20 4.99 -12.39
C LYS A 105 -1.22 4.63 -11.31
N SER A 106 -2.37 4.09 -11.68
CA SER A 106 -3.35 3.58 -10.73
C SER A 106 -2.83 2.31 -10.03
N ASP A 107 -2.14 1.41 -10.75
CA ASP A 107 -1.46 0.26 -10.11
C ASP A 107 -0.34 0.74 -9.13
N ILE A 108 0.33 1.86 -9.43
CA ILE A 108 1.35 2.44 -8.54
C ILE A 108 0.72 2.96 -7.24
N TYR A 109 -0.48 3.55 -7.32
CA TYR A 109 -1.23 3.91 -6.12
C TYR A 109 -1.53 2.68 -5.27
N SER A 110 -2.03 1.62 -5.89
CA SER A 110 -2.30 0.36 -5.19
C SER A 110 -1.02 -0.24 -4.58
N PHE A 111 0.14 -0.09 -5.22
CA PHE A 111 1.44 -0.43 -4.62
C PHE A 111 1.71 0.35 -3.34
N GLY A 112 1.39 1.65 -3.30
CA GLY A 112 1.48 2.48 -2.09
C GLY A 112 0.61 1.96 -0.94
N ILE A 113 -0.59 1.47 -1.25
CA ILE A 113 -1.46 0.81 -0.27
C ILE A 113 -0.83 -0.50 0.22
N ILE A 114 -0.27 -1.32 -0.67
CA ILE A 114 0.46 -2.56 -0.31
C ILE A 114 1.68 -2.25 0.57
N MET A 115 2.41 -1.15 0.31
CA MET A 115 3.51 -0.70 1.19
C MET A 115 3.00 -0.44 2.61
N SER A 116 1.86 0.23 2.77
CA SER A 116 1.26 0.48 4.09
C SER A 116 0.94 -0.82 4.84
N GLU A 117 0.46 -1.85 4.14
CA GLU A 117 0.22 -3.18 4.72
C GLU A 117 1.52 -3.89 5.10
N VAL A 118 2.55 -3.82 4.27
CA VAL A 118 3.87 -4.42 4.58
C VAL A 118 4.52 -3.70 5.78
N PHE A 119 4.27 -2.41 5.95
CA PHE A 119 4.83 -1.62 7.05
C PHE A 119 4.14 -1.86 8.37
N THR A 120 2.81 -1.98 8.37
CA THR A 120 1.98 -2.06 9.57
C THR A 120 1.55 -3.49 9.91
N GLY A 121 1.46 -4.33 8.89
CA GLY A 121 0.91 -5.67 8.96
C GLY A 121 -0.62 -5.70 9.00
N TYR A 122 -1.30 -4.55 8.97
CA TYR A 122 -2.76 -4.47 8.99
C TYR A 122 -3.33 -4.39 7.58
N PRO A 123 -4.55 -4.89 7.35
CA PRO A 123 -5.31 -4.55 6.15
C PRO A 123 -5.58 -3.03 6.09
N PRO A 124 -5.58 -2.42 4.89
CA PRO A 124 -5.80 -0.98 4.77
C PRO A 124 -7.23 -0.64 5.20
N TYR A 125 -7.38 0.43 6.00
CA TYR A 125 -8.67 0.91 6.52
C TYR A 125 -9.49 -0.12 7.31
N HIS A 126 -8.83 -1.09 7.96
CA HIS A 126 -9.50 -2.21 8.63
C HIS A 126 -10.51 -1.82 9.71
N ASP A 127 -10.39 -0.64 10.30
CA ASP A 127 -11.18 -0.17 11.44
C ASP A 127 -12.46 0.58 11.02
N ILE A 128 -12.72 0.74 9.72
CA ILE A 128 -13.86 1.52 9.20
C ILE A 128 -14.66 0.77 8.11
N PRO A 129 -15.93 1.14 7.88
CA PRO A 129 -16.72 0.59 6.76
C PRO A 129 -16.07 0.85 5.39
N HIS A 130 -16.22 -0.10 4.47
CA HIS A 130 -15.82 0.07 3.06
C HIS A 130 -17.02 0.48 2.21
N ASN A 131 -17.60 1.63 2.54
CA ASN A 131 -18.77 2.23 1.91
C ASN A 131 -18.41 3.52 1.14
N GLU A 132 -19.42 4.23 0.64
CA GLU A 132 -19.26 5.50 -0.08
C GLU A 132 -18.54 6.59 0.74
N ASP A 133 -18.71 6.62 2.07
CA ASP A 133 -17.98 7.57 2.92
C ASP A 133 -16.47 7.39 2.84
N LEU A 134 -16.00 6.14 2.76
CA LEU A 134 -14.58 5.85 2.58
C LEU A 134 -14.09 6.32 1.20
N VAL A 135 -14.91 6.14 0.16
CA VAL A 135 -14.61 6.61 -1.20
C VAL A 135 -14.41 8.12 -1.21
N ILE A 136 -15.37 8.86 -0.64
CA ILE A 136 -15.31 10.32 -0.52
C ILE A 136 -14.06 10.74 0.27
N LYS A 137 -13.78 10.08 1.40
CA LYS A 137 -12.56 10.34 2.19
C LYS A 137 -11.29 10.14 1.35
N ILE A 138 -11.18 9.06 0.58
CA ILE A 138 -10.02 8.78 -0.28
C ILE A 138 -9.85 9.87 -1.34
N CYS A 139 -10.92 10.27 -2.01
CA CYS A 139 -10.91 11.39 -2.96
C CYS A 139 -10.48 12.70 -2.28
N LEU A 140 -10.89 12.94 -1.03
CA LEU A 140 -10.49 14.11 -0.23
C LEU A 140 -9.12 13.96 0.46
N GLY A 141 -8.29 13.02 0.02
CA GLY A 141 -6.90 12.89 0.47
C GLY A 141 -6.69 12.00 1.69
N TYR A 142 -7.71 11.27 2.16
CA TYR A 142 -7.52 10.30 3.24
C TYR A 142 -6.63 9.13 2.79
N ARG A 143 -5.62 8.80 3.58
CA ARG A 143 -4.65 7.73 3.32
C ARG A 143 -4.50 6.81 4.55
N PRO A 144 -3.99 5.58 4.40
CA PRO A 144 -3.83 4.67 5.52
C PRO A 144 -2.92 5.26 6.61
N LYS A 145 -3.28 5.05 7.87
CA LYS A 145 -2.49 5.53 9.02
C LYS A 145 -1.29 4.60 9.25
N ILE A 146 -0.10 5.18 9.37
CA ILE A 146 1.12 4.44 9.72
C ILE A 146 1.44 4.67 11.20
N ASN A 147 0.90 3.80 12.06
CA ASN A 147 1.09 3.88 13.51
C ASN A 147 2.31 3.07 14.00
N CYS A 148 3.36 2.99 13.18
CA CYS A 148 4.61 2.31 13.51
C CYS A 148 5.79 3.15 13.01
N LYS A 149 6.98 2.91 13.59
CA LYS A 149 8.21 3.55 13.09
C LYS A 149 8.61 2.92 11.76
N VAL A 150 8.72 3.76 10.74
CA VAL A 150 9.15 3.41 9.38
C VAL A 150 10.33 4.30 9.00
N PRO A 151 11.42 3.78 8.41
CA PRO A 151 12.51 4.64 7.94
C PRO A 151 12.01 5.66 6.92
N LYS A 152 12.51 6.89 7.01
CA LYS A 152 11.97 8.04 6.27
C LYS A 152 11.86 7.79 4.77
N LEU A 153 12.90 7.22 4.15
CA LEU A 153 12.93 6.93 2.71
C LEU A 153 11.79 6.01 2.24
N PHE A 154 11.37 5.05 3.07
CA PHE A 154 10.24 4.18 2.76
C PHE A 154 8.90 4.90 2.87
N LEU A 155 8.77 5.78 3.87
CA LEU A 155 7.56 6.58 4.06
C LEU A 155 7.40 7.60 2.93
N ASP A 156 8.49 8.27 2.54
CA ASP A 156 8.51 9.23 1.42
C ASP A 156 8.13 8.53 0.10
N LEU A 157 8.69 7.34 -0.16
CA LEU A 157 8.33 6.55 -1.34
C LEU A 157 6.85 6.13 -1.34
N MET A 158 6.32 5.68 -0.20
CA MET A 158 4.90 5.34 -0.07
C MET A 158 4.01 6.55 -0.35
N ASN A 159 4.36 7.72 0.19
CA ASN A 159 3.61 8.96 -0.02
C ASN A 159 3.64 9.38 -1.50
N ASN A 160 4.78 9.26 -2.17
CA ASN A 160 4.88 9.52 -3.61
C ASN A 160 4.00 8.57 -4.43
N CYS A 161 3.88 7.29 -4.04
CA CYS A 161 2.94 6.36 -4.68
C CYS A 161 1.48 6.75 -4.43
N LEU A 162 1.15 7.32 -3.27
CA LEU A 162 -0.21 7.68 -2.85
C LEU A 162 -0.65 9.11 -3.24
N ASP A 163 0.15 9.81 -4.05
CA ASP A 163 -0.19 11.12 -4.57
C ASP A 163 -1.53 11.07 -5.32
N ALA A 164 -2.42 12.02 -5.06
CA ALA A 164 -3.71 12.13 -5.73
C ALA A 164 -3.54 12.34 -7.23
N GLU A 165 -2.46 13.01 -7.64
CA GLU A 165 -2.14 13.34 -9.02
C GLU A 165 -1.30 12.23 -9.67
N PRO A 166 -1.82 11.46 -10.64
CA PRO A 166 -1.16 10.25 -11.15
C PRO A 166 0.24 10.50 -11.74
N GLN A 167 0.50 11.65 -12.36
CA GLN A 167 1.81 11.97 -12.94
C GLN A 167 2.91 12.17 -11.90
N ASN A 168 2.56 12.56 -10.67
CA ASN A 168 3.53 12.75 -9.59
C ASN A 168 4.03 11.42 -9.02
N ARG A 169 3.27 10.34 -9.25
CA ARG A 169 3.66 9.00 -8.79
C ARG A 169 4.85 8.50 -9.60
N PRO A 170 5.77 7.71 -9.01
CA PRO A 170 6.84 7.10 -9.78
C PRO A 170 6.30 6.13 -10.83
N THR A 171 7.11 5.79 -11.83
CA THR A 171 6.87 4.62 -12.70
C THR A 171 7.25 3.34 -11.96
N ALA A 172 6.75 2.18 -12.39
CA ALA A 172 7.16 0.89 -11.80
C ALA A 172 8.67 0.64 -11.96
N LYS A 173 9.30 1.17 -13.02
CA LYS A 173 10.76 1.12 -13.22
C LYS A 173 11.50 1.92 -12.16
N GLU A 174 11.09 3.17 -11.92
CA GLU A 174 11.69 4.02 -10.88
C GLU A 174 11.49 3.41 -9.49
N LEU A 175 10.27 2.93 -9.21
CA LEU A 175 9.95 2.23 -7.97
C LEU A 175 10.87 1.03 -7.72
N ALA A 176 11.05 0.16 -8.72
CA ALA A 176 11.96 -0.98 -8.63
C ALA A 176 13.43 -0.55 -8.41
N ASN A 177 13.88 0.50 -9.10
CA ASN A 177 15.23 1.03 -8.95
C ASN A 177 15.47 1.60 -7.54
N MET A 178 14.53 2.40 -7.02
CA MET A 178 14.60 2.99 -5.69
C MET A 178 14.64 1.90 -4.61
N LEU A 179 13.75 0.90 -4.70
CA LEU A 179 13.73 -0.21 -3.74
C LEU A 179 15.02 -1.05 -3.81
N ASN A 180 15.56 -1.30 -5.00
CA ASN A 180 16.84 -1.98 -5.15
C ASN A 180 18.00 -1.17 -4.53
N GLN A 181 17.95 0.16 -4.61
CA GLN A 181 18.94 1.02 -3.95
C GLN A 181 18.77 0.98 -2.42
N PHE A 182 17.55 1.09 -1.91
CA PHE A 182 17.28 0.97 -0.47
C PHE A 182 17.76 -0.39 0.07
N TYR A 183 17.70 -1.46 -0.74
CA TYR A 183 18.17 -2.79 -0.34
C TYR A 183 19.68 -2.83 -0.16
N LYS A 184 20.42 -2.15 -1.06
CA LYS A 184 21.87 -1.97 -0.94
C LYS A 184 22.21 -1.11 0.27
N ASP A 185 21.48 -0.02 0.47
CA ASP A 185 21.71 0.90 1.58
C ASP A 185 21.48 0.20 2.92
N LEU A 186 20.45 -0.63 3.03
CA LEU A 186 20.15 -1.42 4.22
C LEU A 186 21.23 -2.48 4.54
N LYS A 187 22.09 -2.84 3.59
CA LYS A 187 23.26 -3.72 3.86
C LYS A 187 24.50 -2.95 4.28
N ASN A 188 24.56 -1.65 4.02
CA ASN A 188 25.71 -0.82 4.31
C ASN A 188 25.55 -0.09 5.64
N LYS A 189 26.34 -0.48 6.65
CA LYS A 189 26.29 0.07 8.02
C LYS A 189 26.49 1.58 8.12
N LYS A 190 27.07 2.21 7.08
CA LYS A 190 27.33 3.65 7.05
C LYS A 190 26.11 4.48 6.63
N THR A 191 25.12 3.86 5.98
CA THR A 191 23.96 4.59 5.46
C THR A 191 23.00 4.99 6.57
N GLU A 192 22.28 6.08 6.32
CA GLU A 192 21.24 6.56 7.21
C GLU A 192 20.10 5.55 7.36
N LEU A 193 19.73 4.86 6.26
CA LEU A 193 18.72 3.82 6.27
C LEU A 193 19.07 2.67 7.23
N PHE A 194 20.33 2.21 7.22
CA PHE A 194 20.77 1.16 8.14
C PHE A 194 20.67 1.61 9.60
N LYS A 195 21.09 2.85 9.91
CA LYS A 195 21.03 3.42 11.25
C LYS A 195 19.59 3.51 11.76
N GLN A 196 18.68 4.06 10.96
CA GLN A 196 17.26 4.15 11.30
C GLN A 196 16.64 2.77 11.56
N VAL A 197 16.90 1.77 10.70
CA VAL A 197 16.39 0.41 10.91
C VAL A 197 16.95 -0.22 12.19
N LYS A 198 18.23 0.00 12.50
CA LYS A 198 18.86 -0.50 13.73
C LYS A 198 18.20 0.11 14.97
N GLU A 199 17.95 1.42 14.96
CA GLU A 199 17.27 2.14 16.05
C GLU A 199 15.83 1.66 16.24
N ILE A 200 15.07 1.52 15.15
CA ILE A 200 13.71 0.98 15.18
C ILE A 200 13.70 -0.41 15.83
N ASN A 201 14.56 -1.31 15.36
CA ASN A 201 14.66 -2.68 15.89
C ASN A 201 15.03 -2.69 17.39
N ASN A 202 15.91 -1.81 17.83
CA ASN A 202 16.28 -1.70 19.25
C ASN A 202 15.12 -1.18 20.11
N SER A 203 14.35 -0.21 19.60
CA SER A 203 13.20 0.32 20.34
C SER A 203 12.05 -0.69 20.47
N CYS A 204 11.83 -1.55 19.46
CA CYS A 204 10.79 -2.57 19.50
C CYS A 204 11.12 -3.75 20.42
N LYS A 205 12.40 -4.06 20.65
CA LYS A 205 12.83 -5.13 21.59
C LYS A 205 12.47 -4.84 23.04
N ASN A 206 12.27 -3.56 23.39
CA ASN A 206 11.94 -3.13 24.75
C ASN A 206 10.43 -2.93 24.96
N SER A 207 9.60 -3.13 23.93
CA SER A 207 8.14 -2.96 24.03
C SER A 207 7.40 -4.28 23.81
N ASN A 208 7.01 -4.95 24.91
CA ASN A 208 6.02 -6.05 24.86
C ASN A 208 4.64 -5.58 24.31
N GLN A 209 4.43 -4.26 24.21
CA GLN A 209 3.18 -3.60 23.81
C GLN A 209 2.85 -3.70 22.31
N VAL A 210 3.85 -3.67 21.42
CA VAL A 210 3.62 -3.71 19.94
C VAL A 210 3.18 -5.10 19.46
N ILE A 211 3.64 -6.16 20.14
CA ILE A 211 3.24 -7.54 19.83
C ILE A 211 1.80 -7.80 20.31
N ALA A 212 1.43 -7.29 21.51
CA ALA A 212 0.10 -7.45 22.09
C ALA A 212 -1.01 -6.71 21.31
N THR A 213 -0.71 -5.53 20.77
CA THR A 213 -1.67 -4.71 20.01
C THR A 213 -2.04 -5.32 18.66
N ARG A 214 -1.12 -6.04 18.01
CA ARG A 214 -1.37 -6.69 16.72
C ARG A 214 -2.17 -7.98 16.82
N LEU A 215 -2.10 -8.69 17.94
CA LEU A 215 -2.89 -9.92 18.15
C LEU A 215 -4.40 -9.64 18.26
N ASN A 216 -4.81 -8.38 18.43
CA ASN A 216 -6.19 -7.99 18.76
C ASN A 216 -6.83 -7.00 17.77
N TYR A 217 -6.24 -6.74 16.60
CA TYR A 217 -6.90 -5.84 15.66
C TYR A 217 -8.20 -6.47 15.16
N GLN A 218 -9.28 -5.70 15.22
CA GLN A 218 -10.58 -6.12 14.71
C GLN A 218 -10.85 -5.43 13.39
N THR A 219 -11.29 -6.22 12.42
CA THR A 219 -11.79 -5.70 11.16
C THR A 219 -13.24 -5.28 11.35
N HIS A 220 -13.58 -4.08 10.91
CA HIS A 220 -14.94 -3.59 10.91
C HIS A 220 -15.83 -4.55 10.09
N LYS A 221 -17.03 -4.87 10.57
CA LYS A 221 -17.91 -5.87 9.94
C LYS A 221 -18.31 -5.54 8.49
N GLN A 222 -18.26 -4.25 8.13
CA GLN A 222 -18.54 -3.74 6.78
C GLN A 222 -17.27 -3.47 5.96
N ALA A 223 -16.09 -3.84 6.45
CA ALA A 223 -14.87 -3.82 5.65
C ALA A 223 -14.81 -5.05 4.76
N ILE A 224 -14.59 -4.85 3.47
CA ILE A 224 -14.62 -5.89 2.45
C ILE A 224 -13.34 -5.83 1.61
N TYR A 225 -12.61 -6.94 1.58
CA TYR A 225 -11.30 -7.10 0.94
C TYR A 225 -11.31 -8.02 -0.30
N THR A 226 -12.50 -8.33 -0.81
CA THR A 226 -12.70 -9.10 -2.03
C THR A 226 -13.11 -8.17 -3.16
N SER A 227 -12.66 -8.48 -4.38
CA SER A 227 -12.97 -7.71 -5.58
C SER A 227 -14.46 -7.73 -5.85
N ARG A 228 -15.03 -6.56 -6.15
CA ARG A 228 -16.46 -6.42 -6.48
C ARG A 228 -16.67 -5.28 -7.46
N LEU A 229 -17.82 -5.28 -8.11
CA LEU A 229 -18.27 -4.14 -8.89
C LEU A 229 -18.68 -3.00 -7.95
N LEU A 230 -18.16 -1.81 -8.22
CA LEU A 230 -18.37 -0.59 -7.46
C LEU A 230 -18.93 0.47 -8.40
N LYS A 231 -20.02 1.10 -7.98
CA LYS A 231 -20.69 2.16 -8.71
C LYS A 231 -20.94 3.30 -7.76
N TYR A 232 -20.31 4.43 -8.03
CA TYR A 232 -20.45 5.66 -7.27
C TYR A 232 -20.73 6.80 -8.24
N LEU A 233 -21.49 7.80 -7.82
CA LEU A 233 -21.87 8.94 -8.66
C LEU A 233 -21.45 10.23 -7.96
N ASN A 234 -21.08 11.25 -8.73
CA ASN A 234 -20.83 12.61 -8.23
C ASN A 234 -19.74 12.71 -7.14
N LEU A 235 -18.67 11.94 -7.27
CA LEU A 235 -17.55 11.99 -6.31
C LEU A 235 -16.73 13.29 -6.46
N PRO A 236 -16.15 13.81 -5.36
CA PRO A 236 -15.35 15.02 -5.41
C PRO A 236 -14.04 14.80 -6.18
N LYS A 237 -13.52 15.88 -6.78
CA LYS A 237 -12.22 15.84 -7.46
C LYS A 237 -11.11 15.40 -6.48
N PRO A 238 -10.26 14.42 -6.85
CA PRO A 238 -9.14 13.98 -6.04
C PRO A 238 -8.20 15.11 -5.61
N ILE A 239 -7.87 15.14 -4.32
CA ILE A 239 -6.85 16.04 -3.76
C ILE A 239 -5.88 15.28 -2.87
N ASN A 240 -4.67 15.82 -2.72
CA ASN A 240 -3.72 15.33 -1.74
C ASN A 240 -4.19 15.65 -0.32
N ALA A 241 -3.74 14.84 0.65
CA ALA A 241 -3.89 15.17 2.06
C ALA A 241 -3.33 16.58 2.29
N LYS A 242 -4.05 17.43 3.04
CA LYS A 242 -3.46 18.69 3.50
C LYS A 242 -2.17 18.36 4.25
N PRO A 243 -1.06 19.08 4.00
CA PRO A 243 0.11 18.97 4.84
C PRO A 243 -0.35 19.15 6.28
N VAL A 244 0.06 18.26 7.19
CA VAL A 244 -0.22 18.44 8.61
C VAL A 244 0.52 19.69 9.02
N VAL A 245 -0.18 20.83 9.07
CA VAL A 245 0.33 22.05 9.68
C VAL A 245 0.48 21.72 11.15
N ALA A 246 1.70 21.73 11.65
CA ALA A 246 1.96 21.61 13.07
C ALA A 246 1.21 22.76 13.75
N VAL A 247 0.12 22.44 14.45
CA VAL A 247 -0.52 23.40 15.35
C VAL A 247 0.45 23.56 16.51
N SER A 248 1.28 24.61 16.46
CA SER A 248 1.87 25.17 17.66
C SER A 248 0.70 25.61 18.53
N ARG A 249 0.33 24.78 19.52
CA ARG A 249 -0.49 25.25 20.62
C ARG A 249 0.34 26.29 21.38
N SER A 250 0.20 27.55 21.00
CA SER A 250 0.41 28.64 21.94
C SER A 250 -0.63 28.44 23.04
N VAL A 251 -0.14 28.12 24.23
CA VAL A 251 -0.94 28.14 25.45
C VAL A 251 -1.23 29.61 25.72
N GLU A 252 -2.36 30.10 25.22
CA GLU A 252 -2.98 31.28 25.82
C GLU A 252 -3.71 30.79 27.07
N SER A 253 -3.11 31.11 28.22
CA SER A 253 -3.77 31.08 29.51
C SER A 253 -4.90 32.10 29.51
N SER A 254 -6.12 31.67 29.19
CA SER A 254 -7.31 32.44 29.54
C SER A 254 -7.68 32.13 30.99
N ASN A 255 -7.36 33.10 31.86
CA ASN A 255 -8.01 33.29 33.14
C ASN A 255 -9.53 33.24 32.97
N PHE A 256 -10.21 32.40 33.75
CA PHE A 256 -11.57 32.63 34.20
C PHE A 256 -11.69 32.06 35.62
N ASP A 257 -11.88 33.02 36.53
CA ASP A 257 -12.48 33.00 37.88
C ASP A 257 -12.07 31.92 38.90
#